data_AF-A0A0L0HDS5-F1
#
_entry.id   AF-A0A0L0HDS5-F1
#
_cell.length_a   1.000
_cell.length_b   1.000
_cell.length_c   1.000
_cell.angle_alpha   90.00
_cell.angle_beta   90.00
_cell.angle_gamma   90.00
#
_symmetry.space_group_name_H-M   'P 1'
#
loop_
_entity.id
_entity.type
_entity.pdbx_description
1 polymer ?
#
loop_
_entity_poly.entity_id
_entity_poly.type
_entity_poly.pdbx_seq_one_letter_code
_entity_poly.pdbx_strand_id
1 'polypeptide(L)'
;MMQGSEVNLARMKVASEARLAEEARVQQRQKNAMVLILSHLESHGYLESLEKLQAESNVSLRKIRAADNMDLMTILQEFESYYSIKFGKAPKLTRKTGTGDENTSSTPSNRRSRGSVPTEPPSVKQADGRIDNHANPATLKMAGIPRPPRRSTTKPVDPDPQNPGKKPKGRPTSSCGKESGTGLGDEGIVGMNMCLKQNSAPNLGPSSSPERDSAETLYDARLLKPLPDYGNIEFRELAAIISRDIFVTNPNVRWSDIAGLARSKRLVKEAVVYPLKFPDFFKGILMPWKGLLLYGPPGTGKTMIAKAVATECNTTFFNISASSIVSKWRGDSEKLVRVLFELARYHAPSTIFLDELESIMSHRTSDGAEHEASRRMKTELLIQMDGLSKTSDHVFLLAASNLPWDLDMAMLRRLEKRILIDLPDTPARTAIFEAHLPQNSDPDTLPVGELDYEKLALMTEGYSGSDIKLVCKEAAMRPIRKFFDMFDAHTENLDNFTLNASIQREPVRQADVEAAVTSTRPSANQALGERYRQWGDEFGSA
;
A
#
# COMPACT_ATOMS: atom_id res chain seq x y z
N MET A 1 1.30 19.19 43.93
CA MET A 1 2.69 18.79 43.62
C MET A 1 2.90 17.27 43.60
N MET A 2 2.36 16.49 44.55
CA MET A 2 2.68 15.04 44.71
C MET A 2 2.54 14.16 43.44
N GLN A 3 1.52 14.37 42.60
CA GLN A 3 1.34 13.59 41.35
C GLN A 3 2.52 13.71 40.37
N GLY A 4 3.27 14.83 40.40
CA GLY A 4 4.46 15.02 39.56
C GLY A 4 5.65 14.13 39.97
N SER A 5 5.74 13.76 41.25
CA SER A 5 6.76 12.83 41.74
C SER A 5 6.46 11.38 41.33
N GLU A 6 5.21 10.96 41.38
CA GLU A 6 4.81 9.58 41.07
C GLU A 6 5.01 9.25 39.58
N VAL A 7 4.61 10.15 38.68
CA VAL A 7 4.81 9.97 37.22
C VAL A 7 6.31 9.91 36.86
N ASN A 8 7.14 10.69 37.53
CA ASN A 8 8.60 10.63 37.34
C ASN A 8 9.21 9.35 37.93
N LEU A 9 8.74 8.89 39.09
CA LEU A 9 9.16 7.63 39.70
C LEU A 9 8.80 6.43 38.81
N ALA A 10 7.58 6.40 38.26
CA ALA A 10 7.13 5.35 37.34
C ALA A 10 7.99 5.33 36.06
N ARG A 11 8.28 6.50 35.47
CA ARG A 11 9.18 6.60 34.30
C ARG A 11 10.61 6.15 34.61
N MET A 12 11.14 6.46 35.79
CA MET A 12 12.46 5.97 36.21
C MET A 12 12.48 4.44 36.42
N LYS A 13 11.41 3.85 36.98
CA LYS A 13 11.27 2.39 37.10
C LYS A 13 11.29 1.72 35.72
N VAL A 14 10.41 2.11 34.81
CA VAL A 14 10.35 1.55 33.45
C VAL A 14 11.68 1.73 32.69
N ALA A 15 12.36 2.87 32.85
CA ALA A 15 13.69 3.08 32.26
C ALA A 15 14.75 2.15 32.87
N SER A 16 14.71 1.88 34.18
CA SER A 16 15.63 0.95 34.84
C SER A 16 15.35 -0.51 34.45
N GLU A 17 14.08 -0.91 34.35
CA GLU A 17 13.64 -2.24 33.90
C GLU A 17 14.06 -2.50 32.45
N ALA A 18 13.89 -1.51 31.57
CA ALA A 18 14.36 -1.59 30.18
C ALA A 18 15.89 -1.72 30.10
N ARG A 19 16.64 -1.03 30.97
CA ARG A 19 18.11 -1.13 31.03
C ARG A 19 18.55 -2.52 31.50
N LEU A 20 17.95 -3.03 32.58
CA LEU A 20 18.19 -4.38 33.10
C LEU A 20 17.85 -5.47 32.08
N ALA A 21 16.76 -5.29 31.32
CA ALA A 21 16.38 -6.22 30.26
C ALA A 21 17.39 -6.25 29.09
N GLU A 22 17.96 -5.12 28.70
CA GLU A 22 19.00 -5.08 27.66
C GLU A 22 20.36 -5.55 28.19
N GLU A 23 20.73 -5.24 29.43
CA GLU A 23 21.88 -5.84 30.13
C GLU A 23 21.78 -7.37 30.15
N ALA A 24 20.62 -7.92 30.52
CA ALA A 24 20.35 -9.37 30.48
C ALA A 24 20.44 -9.95 29.06
N ARG A 25 19.94 -9.25 28.03
CA ARG A 25 20.08 -9.67 26.61
C ARG A 25 21.53 -9.62 26.13
N VAL A 26 22.37 -8.72 26.62
CA VAL A 26 23.80 -8.69 26.32
C VAL A 26 24.50 -9.89 26.98
N GLN A 27 24.23 -10.15 28.27
CA GLN A 27 24.75 -11.32 28.97
C GLN A 27 24.30 -12.63 28.30
N GLN A 28 23.05 -12.73 27.84
CA GLN A 28 22.57 -13.92 27.14
C GLN A 28 23.24 -14.09 25.77
N ARG A 29 23.46 -13.01 25.01
CA ARG A 29 24.23 -13.07 23.75
C ARG A 29 25.68 -13.52 23.99
N GLN A 30 26.33 -13.06 25.06
CA GLN A 30 27.66 -13.53 25.46
C GLN A 30 27.66 -15.02 25.81
N LYS A 31 26.70 -15.50 26.61
CA LYS A 31 26.55 -16.93 26.93
C LYS A 31 26.33 -17.78 25.68
N ASN A 32 25.45 -17.36 24.77
CA ASN A 32 25.20 -18.07 23.51
C ASN A 32 26.48 -18.15 22.65
N ALA A 33 27.26 -17.07 22.56
CA ALA A 33 28.53 -17.06 21.86
C ALA A 33 29.57 -18.02 22.48
N MET A 34 29.64 -18.10 23.82
CA MET A 34 30.52 -19.07 24.51
C MET A 34 30.10 -20.51 24.23
N VAL A 35 28.80 -20.83 24.22
CA VAL A 35 28.30 -22.18 23.88
C VAL A 35 28.69 -22.58 22.45
N LEU A 36 28.55 -21.67 21.48
CA LEU A 36 28.93 -21.91 20.08
C LEU A 36 30.45 -22.14 19.93
N ILE A 37 31.28 -21.37 20.63
CA ILE A 37 32.74 -21.57 20.62
C ILE A 37 33.13 -22.89 21.30
N LEU A 38 32.55 -23.21 22.46
CA LEU A 38 32.81 -24.47 23.16
C LEU A 38 32.39 -25.69 22.32
N SER A 39 31.28 -25.62 21.59
CA SER A 39 30.83 -26.67 20.67
C SER A 39 31.71 -26.78 19.40
N HIS A 40 32.25 -25.67 18.91
CA HIS A 40 33.27 -25.68 17.85
C HIS A 40 34.58 -26.33 18.33
N LEU A 41 35.03 -26.06 19.56
CA LEU A 41 36.18 -26.73 20.17
C LEU A 41 35.94 -28.23 20.40
N GLU A 42 34.72 -28.62 20.79
CA GLU A 42 34.31 -30.03 20.99
C GLU A 42 34.39 -30.81 19.66
N SER A 43 33.79 -30.26 18.60
CA SER A 43 33.77 -30.89 17.26
C SER A 43 35.13 -30.93 16.56
N HIS A 44 36.05 -30.02 16.89
CA HIS A 44 37.40 -29.97 16.30
C HIS A 44 38.48 -30.61 17.21
N GLY A 45 38.09 -31.24 18.33
CA GLY A 45 38.99 -32.03 19.17
C GLY A 45 39.94 -31.22 20.07
N TYR A 46 39.69 -29.92 20.28
CA TYR A 46 40.53 -29.03 21.10
C TYR A 46 40.25 -29.17 22.61
N LEU A 47 40.35 -30.41 23.12
CA LEU A 47 39.87 -30.81 24.45
C LEU A 47 40.50 -30.00 25.60
N GLU A 48 41.81 -29.77 25.58
CA GLU A 48 42.49 -28.96 26.61
C GLU A 48 42.02 -27.50 26.65
N SER A 49 41.73 -26.91 25.48
CA SER A 49 41.23 -25.54 25.37
C SER A 49 39.77 -25.45 25.80
N LEU A 50 38.97 -26.47 25.47
CA LEU A 50 37.58 -26.61 25.91
C LEU A 50 37.49 -26.70 27.42
N GLU A 51 38.31 -27.52 28.08
CA GLU A 51 38.27 -27.67 29.55
C GLU A 51 38.62 -26.36 30.27
N LYS A 52 39.70 -25.69 29.84
CA LYS A 52 40.13 -24.39 30.40
C LYS A 52 39.06 -23.31 30.17
N LEU A 53 38.53 -23.19 28.95
CA LEU A 53 37.48 -22.22 28.63
C LEU A 53 36.14 -22.52 29.33
N GLN A 54 35.80 -23.80 29.55
CA GLN A 54 34.62 -24.20 30.33
C GLN A 54 34.77 -23.83 31.82
N ALA A 55 35.98 -23.94 32.38
CA ALA A 55 36.26 -23.51 33.75
C ALA A 55 36.19 -21.98 33.90
N GLU A 56 36.76 -21.22 32.96
CA GLU A 56 36.76 -19.75 33.00
C GLU A 56 35.36 -19.15 32.72
N SER A 57 34.61 -19.71 31.77
CA SER A 57 33.29 -19.17 31.38
C SER A 57 32.13 -19.56 32.32
N ASN A 58 32.32 -20.57 33.17
CA ASN A 58 31.27 -21.17 34.01
C ASN A 58 30.04 -21.67 33.19
N VAL A 59 30.25 -22.04 31.92
CA VAL A 59 29.22 -22.57 31.01
C VAL A 59 29.55 -24.02 30.67
N SER A 60 28.80 -24.98 31.23
CA SER A 60 29.06 -26.41 31.03
C SER A 60 28.26 -26.99 29.84
N LEU A 61 28.94 -27.61 28.88
CA LEU A 61 28.31 -28.31 27.73
C LEU A 61 27.38 -29.48 28.12
N ARG A 62 27.47 -29.96 29.38
CA ARG A 62 26.53 -30.95 29.96
C ARG A 62 25.19 -30.36 30.41
N LYS A 63 25.06 -29.03 30.45
CA LYS A 63 23.84 -28.30 30.90
C LYS A 63 23.19 -27.50 29.78
N ILE A 64 23.98 -26.95 28.86
CA ILE A 64 23.54 -26.16 27.72
C ILE A 64 24.39 -26.56 26.52
N ARG A 65 23.75 -26.95 25.41
CA ARG A 65 24.38 -27.17 24.11
C ARG A 65 23.86 -26.16 23.08
N ALA A 66 24.55 -26.07 21.94
CA ALA A 66 23.98 -25.44 20.76
C ALA A 66 22.76 -26.26 20.27
N ALA A 67 21.88 -25.63 19.47
CA ALA A 67 20.79 -26.35 18.81
C ALA A 67 21.32 -27.10 17.58
N ASP A 68 20.67 -28.21 17.20
CA ASP A 68 21.21 -29.16 16.21
C ASP A 68 21.45 -28.56 14.80
N ASN A 69 20.78 -27.44 14.50
CA ASN A 69 20.91 -26.69 13.24
C ASN A 69 21.79 -25.42 13.36
N MET A 70 22.55 -25.23 14.44
CA MET A 70 23.26 -23.98 14.76
C MET A 70 24.72 -24.20 15.19
N ASP A 71 25.66 -24.11 14.25
CA ASP A 71 27.09 -24.15 14.52
C ASP A 71 27.81 -22.82 14.15
N LEU A 72 29.06 -22.67 14.61
CA LEU A 72 29.82 -21.43 14.42
C LEU A 72 30.26 -21.19 12.97
N MET A 73 30.47 -22.23 12.16
CA MET A 73 30.90 -22.11 10.76
C MET A 73 29.71 -21.72 9.88
N THR A 74 28.52 -22.32 10.06
CA THR A 74 27.31 -21.89 9.34
C THR A 74 26.98 -20.43 9.62
N ILE A 75 27.06 -19.98 10.88
CA ILE A 75 26.82 -18.57 11.25
C ILE A 75 27.82 -17.62 10.55
N LEU A 76 29.10 -18.02 10.44
CA LEU A 76 30.10 -17.23 9.70
C LEU A 76 29.82 -17.24 8.19
N GLN A 77 29.47 -18.38 7.60
CA GLN A 77 29.13 -18.50 6.18
C GLN A 77 27.88 -17.71 5.81
N GLU A 78 26.84 -17.70 6.65
CA GLU A 78 25.66 -16.84 6.49
C GLU A 78 26.04 -15.35 6.56
N PHE A 79 26.91 -14.96 7.50
CA PHE A 79 27.39 -13.59 7.60
C PHE A 79 28.25 -13.17 6.40
N GLU A 80 29.15 -14.04 5.92
CA GLU A 80 29.95 -13.80 4.72
C GLU A 80 29.08 -13.66 3.47
N SER A 81 28.09 -14.54 3.31
CA SER A 81 27.09 -14.47 2.23
C SER A 81 26.31 -13.15 2.30
N TYR A 82 25.73 -12.83 3.46
CA TYR A 82 25.00 -11.57 3.69
C TYR A 82 25.85 -10.33 3.40
N TYR A 83 27.09 -10.31 3.88
CA TYR A 83 28.00 -9.17 3.69
C TYR A 83 28.45 -9.06 2.22
N SER A 84 28.70 -10.19 1.55
CA SER A 84 29.07 -10.23 0.13
C SER A 84 27.93 -9.71 -0.76
N ILE A 85 26.70 -10.20 -0.55
CA ILE A 85 25.49 -9.71 -1.24
C ILE A 85 25.30 -8.22 -0.99
N LYS A 86 25.42 -7.75 0.26
CA LYS A 86 25.12 -6.37 0.64
C LYS A 86 26.19 -5.33 0.28
N PHE A 87 27.44 -5.74 0.15
CA PHE A 87 28.57 -4.80 -0.04
C PHE A 87 29.47 -5.12 -1.25
N GLY A 88 29.10 -6.10 -2.08
CA GLY A 88 29.81 -6.50 -3.30
C GLY A 88 31.22 -7.06 -3.08
N LYS A 89 31.53 -7.52 -1.85
CA LYS A 89 32.86 -7.99 -1.43
C LYS A 89 32.77 -8.82 -0.16
N ALA A 90 33.66 -9.80 0.02
CA ALA A 90 33.76 -10.56 1.27
C ALA A 90 34.15 -9.65 2.47
N PRO A 91 33.66 -9.95 3.69
CA PRO A 91 34.05 -9.21 4.89
C PRO A 91 35.51 -9.51 5.28
N LYS A 92 36.20 -8.49 5.79
CA LYS A 92 37.54 -8.67 6.38
C LYS A 92 37.41 -9.08 7.85
N LEU A 93 37.13 -10.37 8.09
CA LEU A 93 36.95 -10.93 9.44
C LEU A 93 38.22 -10.84 10.29
N THR A 94 39.40 -10.90 9.68
CA THR A 94 40.70 -10.82 10.36
C THR A 94 41.58 -9.73 9.76
N ARG A 95 42.55 -9.25 10.56
CA ARG A 95 43.61 -8.33 10.14
C ARG A 95 44.94 -8.89 10.65
N LYS A 96 45.92 -9.08 9.76
CA LYS A 96 47.28 -9.47 10.16
C LYS A 96 47.89 -8.39 11.07
N THR A 97 48.25 -8.78 12.29
CA THR A 97 49.16 -8.03 13.16
C THR A 97 50.59 -8.23 12.67
N GLY A 98 51.31 -7.16 12.34
CA GLY A 98 52.57 -7.26 11.61
C GLY A 98 53.81 -7.35 12.50
N THR A 99 54.44 -8.53 12.55
CA THR A 99 55.80 -8.77 13.06
C THR A 99 56.38 -10.04 12.44
N GLY A 100 57.66 -10.03 12.07
CA GLY A 100 58.46 -11.24 11.80
C GLY A 100 58.39 -11.80 10.38
N ASP A 101 59.55 -12.19 9.87
CA ASP A 101 59.76 -12.79 8.56
C ASP A 101 59.28 -14.25 8.49
N GLU A 102 58.82 -14.69 7.32
CA GLU A 102 59.43 -15.86 6.67
C GLU A 102 59.23 -15.85 5.15
N ASN A 103 60.01 -16.65 4.42
CA ASN A 103 60.22 -16.49 2.98
C ASN A 103 59.14 -17.15 2.11
N THR A 104 58.76 -16.47 1.03
CA THR A 104 58.62 -17.09 -0.30
C THR A 104 58.75 -16.04 -1.39
N SER A 105 59.41 -16.37 -2.49
CA SER A 105 59.92 -15.40 -3.46
C SER A 105 59.11 -15.36 -4.77
N SER A 106 58.78 -14.16 -5.23
CA SER A 106 58.66 -13.83 -6.66
C SER A 106 58.69 -12.32 -6.87
N THR A 107 59.69 -11.86 -7.64
CA THR A 107 59.85 -10.47 -8.08
C THR A 107 58.92 -10.18 -9.27
N PRO A 108 58.54 -8.91 -9.53
CA PRO A 108 59.45 -8.08 -10.31
C PRO A 108 59.61 -6.65 -9.77
N SER A 109 60.74 -6.03 -10.15
CA SER A 109 61.00 -4.63 -9.86
C SER A 109 60.63 -3.74 -11.06
N ASN A 110 60.00 -2.59 -10.78
CA ASN A 110 60.48 -1.35 -11.38
C ASN A 110 60.14 -0.15 -10.47
N ARG A 111 60.92 0.94 -10.56
CA ARG A 111 60.98 1.96 -9.50
C ARG A 111 61.22 3.36 -10.05
N ARG A 112 60.24 4.28 -9.87
CA ARG A 112 60.30 5.77 -9.83
C ARG A 112 58.89 6.34 -10.16
N SER A 113 58.42 7.46 -9.63
CA SER A 113 58.95 8.29 -8.51
C SER A 113 57.99 9.37 -8.01
N ARG A 114 58.00 9.57 -6.67
CA ARG A 114 57.77 10.83 -5.90
C ARG A 114 56.38 11.50 -5.92
N GLY A 115 55.93 11.84 -4.70
CA GLY A 115 54.77 12.70 -4.39
C GLY A 115 54.33 12.46 -2.93
N SER A 116 54.79 13.29 -1.99
CA SER A 116 54.69 13.02 -0.53
C SER A 116 53.64 13.87 0.19
N VAL A 117 52.96 13.27 1.17
CA VAL A 117 52.01 13.93 2.10
C VAL A 117 52.60 13.88 3.53
N PRO A 118 52.50 14.96 4.35
CA PRO A 118 52.98 14.98 5.74
C PRO A 118 51.87 14.78 6.79
N THR A 119 52.29 14.28 7.97
CA THR A 119 51.51 14.05 9.20
C THR A 119 52.46 14.24 10.42
N GLU A 120 52.07 14.44 11.68
CA GLU A 120 50.76 14.56 12.38
C GLU A 120 50.94 15.51 13.63
N PRO A 121 49.99 15.70 14.58
CA PRO A 121 49.98 16.90 15.46
C PRO A 121 50.83 16.79 16.76
N PRO A 122 51.08 17.92 17.45
CA PRO A 122 51.73 17.97 18.76
C PRO A 122 50.76 17.76 19.95
N SER A 123 51.31 17.41 21.11
CA SER A 123 50.59 17.04 22.34
C SER A 123 50.76 18.04 23.51
N VAL A 124 49.88 17.94 24.51
CA VAL A 124 49.80 18.83 25.69
C VAL A 124 50.61 18.27 26.87
N LYS A 125 51.11 19.16 27.76
CA LYS A 125 51.64 18.81 29.09
C LYS A 125 51.06 19.71 30.21
N GLN A 126 50.73 19.06 31.32
CA GLN A 126 50.96 19.39 32.75
C GLN A 126 51.43 20.82 33.17
N ALA A 127 51.06 21.38 34.34
CA ALA A 127 50.19 20.88 35.44
C ALA A 127 49.80 22.02 36.44
N ASP A 128 48.98 21.65 37.45
CA ASP A 128 48.79 22.26 38.79
C ASP A 128 48.19 23.68 38.96
N GLY A 129 47.56 23.92 40.13
CA GLY A 129 47.09 25.25 40.58
C GLY A 129 45.69 25.26 41.23
N ARG A 130 45.62 25.13 42.56
CA ARG A 130 44.38 25.05 43.37
C ARG A 130 43.90 26.43 43.90
N ILE A 131 42.62 26.51 44.28
CA ILE A 131 42.03 27.32 45.39
C ILE A 131 41.50 28.77 45.15
N ASP A 132 40.19 28.89 45.42
CA ASP A 132 39.38 29.92 46.12
C ASP A 132 39.09 31.38 45.68
N ASN A 133 37.77 31.61 45.48
CA ASN A 133 36.88 32.61 46.13
C ASN A 133 36.83 34.14 45.79
N HIS A 134 35.58 34.57 45.61
CA HIS A 134 34.94 35.85 45.96
C HIS A 134 35.12 37.15 45.11
N ALA A 135 34.11 38.02 45.31
CA ALA A 135 33.96 39.44 44.95
C ALA A 135 33.42 39.84 43.56
N ASN A 136 32.33 40.62 43.64
CA ASN A 136 31.69 41.47 42.61
C ASN A 136 32.05 42.95 42.96
N PRO A 137 31.64 44.01 42.21
CA PRO A 137 31.17 44.13 40.81
C PRO A 137 31.88 45.28 40.03
N ALA A 138 31.47 45.60 38.78
CA ALA A 138 31.07 46.98 38.34
C ALA A 138 31.03 47.25 36.79
N THR A 139 30.08 48.12 36.40
CA THR A 139 30.07 49.09 35.25
C THR A 139 30.17 48.68 33.76
N LEU A 140 29.10 49.04 33.01
CA LEU A 140 29.06 49.76 31.69
C LEU A 140 29.82 49.14 30.48
N LYS A 141 29.23 48.91 29.27
CA LYS A 141 28.27 49.75 28.50
C LYS A 141 27.67 49.00 27.27
N MET A 142 26.35 49.14 27.06
CA MET A 142 25.55 49.27 25.81
C MET A 142 25.77 48.48 24.49
N ALA A 143 24.64 48.32 23.77
CA ALA A 143 24.40 47.85 22.38
C ALA A 143 24.55 46.34 22.10
N GLY A 144 23.68 45.68 21.30
CA GLY A 144 22.38 46.11 20.76
C GLY A 144 21.88 45.21 19.61
N ILE A 145 20.74 44.51 19.77
CA ILE A 145 20.15 43.60 18.76
C ILE A 145 18.60 43.77 18.73
N PRO A 146 17.94 43.87 17.55
CA PRO A 146 16.51 44.18 17.44
C PRO A 146 15.55 42.96 17.51
N ARG A 147 14.25 43.24 17.66
CA ARG A 147 13.11 42.29 17.51
C ARG A 147 11.96 42.94 16.72
N PRO A 148 11.05 42.15 16.09
CA PRO A 148 10.03 42.65 15.17
C PRO A 148 8.74 43.16 15.86
N PRO A 149 7.93 44.00 15.17
CA PRO A 149 6.71 44.62 15.71
C PRO A 149 5.45 43.72 15.67
N ARG A 150 4.37 44.19 16.31
CA ARG A 150 3.06 43.51 16.43
C ARG A 150 1.90 44.33 15.82
N ARG A 151 0.81 43.62 15.56
CA ARG A 151 -0.51 44.05 15.05
C ARG A 151 -1.32 44.89 16.07
N SER A 152 -2.19 45.79 15.61
CA SER A 152 -3.29 46.40 16.38
C SER A 152 -4.52 46.69 15.48
N THR A 153 -5.67 47.08 16.06
CA THR A 153 -7.00 47.11 15.41
C THR A 153 -8.01 48.04 16.12
N THR A 154 -8.85 48.79 15.38
CA THR A 154 -10.22 49.25 15.79
C THR A 154 -11.03 49.82 14.61
N LYS A 155 -12.36 50.05 14.79
CA LYS A 155 -13.37 50.67 13.89
C LYS A 155 -14.05 51.88 14.63
N PRO A 156 -15.25 52.44 14.29
CA PRO A 156 -16.15 52.39 13.10
C PRO A 156 -16.76 53.77 12.65
N VAL A 157 -17.74 53.78 11.72
CA VAL A 157 -19.01 54.58 11.64
C VAL A 157 -19.48 54.88 10.18
N ASP A 158 -20.79 54.82 9.93
CA ASP A 158 -21.56 55.09 8.68
C ASP A 158 -22.45 56.38 8.83
N PRO A 159 -23.28 56.90 7.86
CA PRO A 159 -23.69 56.42 6.52
C PRO A 159 -23.76 57.48 5.37
N ASP A 160 -24.42 57.11 4.25
CA ASP A 160 -24.82 57.82 2.99
C ASP A 160 -25.71 59.10 3.20
N PRO A 161 -26.14 59.95 2.21
CA PRO A 161 -26.19 59.75 0.73
C PRO A 161 -25.95 60.96 -0.24
N GLN A 162 -25.91 60.71 -1.58
CA GLN A 162 -26.59 61.42 -2.72
C GLN A 162 -25.88 61.35 -4.11
N ASN A 163 -26.63 61.65 -5.19
CA ASN A 163 -26.33 61.60 -6.66
C ASN A 163 -26.59 63.03 -7.27
N PRO A 164 -26.53 63.41 -8.60
CA PRO A 164 -26.51 62.61 -9.83
C PRO A 164 -25.70 63.10 -11.09
N GLY A 165 -25.56 62.21 -12.10
CA GLY A 165 -25.42 62.56 -13.55
C GLY A 165 -24.03 62.29 -14.18
N LYS A 166 -23.88 61.98 -15.48
CA LYS A 166 -24.84 61.86 -16.62
C LYS A 166 -24.49 60.66 -17.56
N LYS A 167 -25.49 60.24 -18.35
CA LYS A 167 -25.45 59.26 -19.48
C LYS A 167 -25.18 60.00 -20.82
N PRO A 168 -24.93 59.39 -22.02
CA PRO A 168 -25.81 58.34 -22.61
C PRO A 168 -25.24 57.32 -23.65
N LYS A 169 -26.05 56.26 -23.90
CA LYS A 169 -26.37 55.51 -25.17
C LYS A 169 -25.24 55.06 -26.14
N GLY A 170 -25.35 53.91 -26.82
CA GLY A 170 -26.41 52.88 -26.81
C GLY A 170 -26.20 51.78 -27.88
N ARG A 171 -26.83 50.60 -27.68
CA ARG A 171 -26.90 49.46 -28.62
C ARG A 171 -28.16 49.59 -29.52
N PRO A 172 -28.36 48.82 -30.61
CA PRO A 172 -28.89 47.44 -30.46
C PRO A 172 -28.53 46.42 -31.59
N THR A 173 -28.96 45.15 -31.39
CA THR A 173 -29.45 44.11 -32.35
C THR A 173 -29.01 44.05 -33.84
N SER A 174 -28.86 42.88 -34.49
CA SER A 174 -29.05 41.47 -34.07
C SER A 174 -27.97 40.53 -34.70
N SER A 175 -28.16 39.43 -35.46
CA SER A 175 -29.30 38.76 -36.15
C SER A 175 -29.14 37.22 -36.19
N CYS A 176 -29.64 36.51 -37.22
CA CYS A 176 -29.45 35.07 -37.48
C CYS A 176 -29.00 34.87 -38.95
N GLY A 177 -28.29 33.78 -39.27
CA GLY A 177 -27.96 33.38 -40.64
C GLY A 177 -27.27 32.01 -40.73
N LYS A 178 -27.75 31.13 -41.61
CA LYS A 178 -27.11 29.87 -42.04
C LYS A 178 -26.90 29.94 -43.55
N GLU A 179 -25.76 29.43 -44.03
CA GLU A 179 -25.48 28.82 -45.36
C GLU A 179 -23.93 28.64 -45.38
N SER A 180 -23.26 27.56 -45.80
CA SER A 180 -23.49 26.42 -46.72
C SER A 180 -23.02 26.64 -48.17
N GLY A 181 -21.90 26.01 -48.52
CA GLY A 181 -21.33 25.92 -49.88
C GLY A 181 -20.31 27.01 -50.25
N THR A 182 -19.41 26.84 -51.23
CA THR A 182 -18.79 25.63 -51.84
C THR A 182 -17.69 26.07 -52.83
N GLY A 183 -16.42 25.71 -52.60
CA GLY A 183 -15.31 25.86 -53.58
C GLY A 183 -14.89 27.30 -53.95
N LEU A 184 -13.89 27.53 -54.82
CA LEU A 184 -12.83 26.64 -55.33
C LEU A 184 -11.73 27.49 -56.03
N GLY A 185 -10.44 27.15 -55.86
CA GLY A 185 -9.29 27.81 -56.52
C GLY A 185 -8.79 29.11 -55.84
N ASP A 186 -7.54 29.56 -56.05
CA ASP A 186 -6.43 28.92 -56.76
C ASP A 186 -5.04 29.46 -56.32
N GLU A 187 -3.97 28.67 -56.54
CA GLU A 187 -2.50 28.94 -56.51
C GLU A 187 -1.83 29.92 -55.49
N GLY A 188 -0.73 29.50 -54.85
CA GLY A 188 0.02 30.34 -53.87
C GLY A 188 1.30 29.76 -53.23
N ILE A 189 2.18 29.17 -54.05
CA ILE A 189 3.39 28.36 -53.69
C ILE A 189 4.42 29.02 -52.72
N VAL A 190 4.84 28.29 -51.66
CA VAL A 190 6.22 27.92 -51.16
C VAL A 190 5.98 26.92 -49.98
N GLY A 191 6.51 25.69 -49.81
CA GLY A 191 7.88 25.13 -49.91
C GLY A 191 8.50 25.00 -48.49
N MET A 192 9.07 23.90 -47.95
CA MET A 192 9.46 22.53 -48.38
C MET A 192 9.33 21.57 -47.15
N ASN A 193 8.85 20.31 -47.24
CA ASN A 193 9.61 19.04 -47.42
C ASN A 193 10.82 18.82 -46.47
N MET A 194 11.09 17.67 -45.81
CA MET A 194 10.64 16.24 -45.88
C MET A 194 10.52 15.61 -44.44
N CYS A 195 10.24 14.32 -44.14
CA CYS A 195 10.39 13.04 -44.87
C CYS A 195 9.46 11.90 -44.37
N LEU A 196 9.30 10.84 -45.17
CA LEU A 196 8.40 9.69 -44.98
C LEU A 196 9.12 8.33 -45.13
N LYS A 197 8.65 7.31 -44.39
CA LYS A 197 8.64 5.87 -44.74
C LYS A 197 7.38 5.27 -44.08
N GLN A 198 6.42 4.58 -44.72
CA GLN A 198 6.46 3.43 -45.66
C GLN A 198 7.10 2.18 -45.04
N ASN A 199 6.56 0.95 -45.10
CA ASN A 199 5.37 0.37 -45.77
C ASN A 199 5.01 -0.96 -45.04
N SER A 200 3.86 -1.64 -45.21
CA SER A 200 2.59 -1.46 -45.95
C SER A 200 1.57 -2.53 -45.50
N ALA A 201 0.27 -2.41 -45.83
CA ALA A 201 -0.77 -3.40 -45.49
C ALA A 201 -1.46 -4.03 -46.72
N PRO A 202 -1.94 -5.29 -46.65
CA PRO A 202 -3.00 -5.85 -47.51
C PRO A 202 -4.38 -5.78 -46.83
N ASN A 203 -5.45 -6.00 -47.60
CA ASN A 203 -6.84 -5.71 -47.19
C ASN A 203 -7.79 -6.86 -47.58
N LEU A 204 -8.78 -7.19 -46.74
CA LEU A 204 -10.02 -7.94 -47.04
C LEU A 204 -10.88 -8.04 -45.75
N GLY A 205 -12.22 -7.92 -45.87
CA GLY A 205 -13.19 -8.03 -44.76
C GLY A 205 -14.42 -8.87 -45.17
N PRO A 206 -15.63 -8.71 -44.57
CA PRO A 206 -16.03 -7.72 -43.56
C PRO A 206 -16.91 -8.27 -42.38
N SER A 207 -17.47 -7.34 -41.58
CA SER A 207 -18.68 -7.45 -40.72
C SER A 207 -18.60 -8.04 -39.30
N SER A 208 -18.56 -7.15 -38.30
CA SER A 208 -19.51 -7.11 -37.16
C SER A 208 -19.38 -5.76 -36.40
N SER A 209 -20.14 -5.57 -35.31
CA SER A 209 -20.42 -4.29 -34.62
C SER A 209 -19.20 -3.45 -34.18
N PRO A 210 -19.12 -2.12 -34.47
CA PRO A 210 -17.90 -1.33 -34.35
C PRO A 210 -17.57 -0.75 -32.95
N GLU A 211 -18.35 -1.02 -31.90
CA GLU A 211 -18.19 -0.35 -30.58
C GLU A 211 -17.53 -1.20 -29.48
N ARG A 212 -17.15 -2.47 -29.75
CA ARG A 212 -16.56 -3.37 -28.74
C ARG A 212 -15.03 -3.45 -28.86
N ASP A 213 -14.54 -3.80 -30.04
CA ASP A 213 -13.13 -4.16 -30.30
C ASP A 213 -12.15 -3.00 -30.06
N SER A 214 -12.59 -1.75 -30.26
CA SER A 214 -11.79 -0.53 -30.08
C SER A 214 -11.39 -0.26 -28.63
N ALA A 215 -12.09 -0.87 -27.67
CA ALA A 215 -11.71 -0.80 -26.25
C ALA A 215 -10.58 -1.78 -25.95
N GLU A 216 -10.69 -3.03 -26.40
CA GLU A 216 -9.73 -4.11 -26.08
C GLU A 216 -8.39 -3.91 -26.79
N THR A 217 -8.39 -3.53 -28.08
CA THR A 217 -7.16 -3.20 -28.82
C THR A 217 -6.35 -2.04 -28.22
N LEU A 218 -6.94 -1.21 -27.36
CA LEU A 218 -6.23 -0.13 -26.65
C LEU A 218 -5.49 -0.62 -25.39
N TYR A 219 -5.80 -1.80 -24.86
CA TYR A 219 -5.11 -2.39 -23.71
C TYR A 219 -3.83 -3.10 -24.14
N ASP A 220 -3.90 -4.02 -25.12
CA ASP A 220 -2.73 -4.78 -25.59
C ASP A 220 -1.62 -3.90 -26.20
N ALA A 221 -1.99 -2.74 -26.74
CA ALA A 221 -1.04 -1.74 -27.24
C ALA A 221 -0.19 -1.08 -26.13
N ARG A 222 -0.60 -1.19 -24.85
CA ARG A 222 0.13 -0.65 -23.69
C ARG A 222 1.02 -1.71 -23.04
N LEU A 223 1.96 -2.24 -23.82
CA LEU A 223 3.17 -2.84 -23.27
C LEU A 223 3.74 -1.90 -22.19
N LEU A 224 3.98 -2.41 -20.98
CA LEU A 224 4.62 -1.62 -19.93
C LEU A 224 5.92 -1.03 -20.48
N LYS A 225 6.05 0.30 -20.39
CA LYS A 225 7.32 1.00 -20.64
C LYS A 225 8.42 0.22 -19.90
N PRO A 226 9.58 -0.07 -20.53
CA PRO A 226 10.63 -0.85 -19.88
C PRO A 226 11.00 -0.19 -18.56
N LEU A 227 11.27 -1.01 -17.52
CA LEU A 227 11.58 -0.48 -16.18
C LEU A 227 12.64 0.64 -16.27
N PRO A 228 12.47 1.75 -15.53
CA PRO A 228 13.46 2.82 -15.49
C PRO A 228 14.86 2.26 -15.26
N ASP A 229 15.89 2.88 -15.86
CA ASP A 229 17.28 2.47 -15.67
C ASP A 229 17.75 2.89 -14.27
N TYR A 230 17.36 2.09 -13.29
CA TYR A 230 17.83 2.15 -11.92
C TYR A 230 19.31 1.74 -11.90
N GLY A 231 20.20 2.74 -12.06
CA GLY A 231 21.66 2.59 -11.97
C GLY A 231 22.19 2.08 -10.62
N ASN A 232 21.30 1.71 -9.69
CA ASN A 232 21.57 0.89 -8.53
C ASN A 232 20.72 -0.39 -8.60
N ILE A 233 21.38 -1.56 -8.59
CA ILE A 233 20.78 -2.89 -8.68
C ILE A 233 19.68 -3.10 -7.63
N GLU A 234 19.86 -2.59 -6.40
CA GLU A 234 18.84 -2.69 -5.34
C GLU A 234 17.47 -2.16 -5.80
N PHE A 235 17.45 -0.99 -6.46
CA PHE A 235 16.20 -0.35 -6.88
C PHE A 235 15.54 -1.11 -8.02
N ARG A 236 16.33 -1.75 -8.90
CA ARG A 236 15.81 -2.63 -9.96
C ARG A 236 15.17 -3.90 -9.39
N GLU A 237 15.74 -4.49 -8.34
CA GLU A 237 15.16 -5.64 -7.65
C GLU A 237 13.84 -5.28 -6.94
N LEU A 238 13.82 -4.15 -6.20
CA LEU A 238 12.60 -3.66 -5.55
C LEU A 238 11.53 -3.26 -6.58
N ALA A 239 11.91 -2.71 -7.74
CA ALA A 239 11.00 -2.45 -8.84
C ALA A 239 10.44 -3.75 -9.45
N ALA A 240 11.26 -4.78 -9.58
CA ALA A 240 10.82 -6.10 -10.04
C ALA A 240 9.83 -6.77 -9.05
N ILE A 241 9.95 -6.51 -7.74
CA ILE A 241 8.96 -6.95 -6.75
C ILE A 241 7.62 -6.23 -6.99
N ILE A 242 7.59 -4.89 -6.96
CA ILE A 242 6.37 -4.10 -7.16
C ILE A 242 5.71 -4.37 -8.52
N SER A 243 6.50 -4.67 -9.55
CA SER A 243 6.00 -5.00 -10.90
C SER A 243 5.10 -6.23 -10.95
N ARG A 244 5.16 -7.12 -9.96
CA ARG A 244 4.29 -8.32 -9.85
C ARG A 244 2.88 -7.97 -9.39
N ASP A 245 2.72 -6.84 -8.71
CA ASP A 245 1.45 -6.33 -8.20
C ASP A 245 0.81 -5.29 -9.16
N ILE A 246 1.43 -5.06 -10.32
CA ILE A 246 0.86 -4.28 -11.42
C ILE A 246 -0.08 -5.16 -12.23
N PHE A 247 -1.37 -4.84 -12.18
CA PHE A 247 -2.36 -5.43 -13.07
C PHE A 247 -2.27 -4.72 -14.43
N VAL A 248 -1.50 -5.34 -15.33
CA VAL A 248 -1.39 -4.95 -16.75
C VAL A 248 -2.65 -5.33 -17.50
N THR A 249 -3.20 -6.51 -17.22
CA THR A 249 -4.50 -6.94 -17.74
C THR A 249 -5.64 -6.28 -16.97
N ASN A 250 -6.65 -5.84 -17.70
CA ASN A 250 -7.86 -5.24 -17.16
C ASN A 250 -8.57 -6.26 -16.23
N PRO A 251 -8.92 -5.91 -14.98
CA PRO A 251 -9.56 -6.85 -14.05
C PRO A 251 -11.00 -7.25 -14.43
N ASN A 252 -11.55 -6.70 -15.52
CA ASN A 252 -12.82 -7.07 -16.16
C ASN A 252 -14.02 -7.09 -15.19
N VAL A 253 -14.13 -6.03 -14.38
CA VAL A 253 -15.31 -5.75 -13.54
C VAL A 253 -15.86 -4.40 -13.99
N ARG A 254 -17.11 -4.34 -14.44
CA ARG A 254 -17.75 -3.12 -14.96
C ARG A 254 -18.69 -2.50 -13.94
N TRP A 255 -19.17 -1.27 -14.18
CA TRP A 255 -20.14 -0.63 -13.27
C TRP A 255 -21.50 -1.33 -13.20
N SER A 256 -21.81 -2.18 -14.17
CA SER A 256 -22.97 -3.08 -14.21
C SER A 256 -22.91 -4.17 -13.13
N ASP A 257 -21.72 -4.74 -12.92
CA ASP A 257 -21.53 -6.01 -12.20
C ASP A 257 -21.51 -5.83 -10.67
N ILE A 258 -21.58 -4.56 -10.23
CA ILE A 258 -21.72 -4.14 -8.85
C ILE A 258 -23.20 -3.81 -8.62
N ALA A 259 -23.90 -4.53 -7.75
CA ALA A 259 -25.28 -4.18 -7.41
C ALA A 259 -25.38 -2.85 -6.64
N GLY A 260 -26.44 -2.07 -6.89
CA GLY A 260 -26.79 -0.88 -6.11
C GLY A 260 -25.72 0.21 -6.03
N LEU A 261 -25.54 0.76 -4.83
CA LEU A 261 -24.50 1.74 -4.44
C LEU A 261 -24.46 3.01 -5.31
N ALA A 262 -25.61 3.47 -5.82
CA ALA A 262 -25.70 4.54 -6.82
C ALA A 262 -25.00 5.86 -6.40
N ARG A 263 -25.18 6.31 -5.14
CA ARG A 263 -24.50 7.51 -4.60
C ARG A 263 -22.99 7.33 -4.58
N SER A 264 -22.50 6.22 -4.05
CA SER A 264 -21.06 5.96 -3.91
C SER A 264 -20.38 5.75 -5.27
N LYS A 265 -21.02 5.02 -6.20
CA LYS A 265 -20.58 4.93 -7.61
C LYS A 265 -20.49 6.30 -8.26
N ARG A 266 -21.49 7.18 -8.05
CA ARG A 266 -21.49 8.54 -8.59
C ARG A 266 -20.32 9.35 -8.05
N LEU A 267 -20.12 9.39 -6.73
CA LEU A 267 -19.02 10.13 -6.10
C LEU A 267 -17.64 9.64 -6.56
N VAL A 268 -17.46 8.32 -6.78
CA VAL A 268 -16.22 7.76 -7.35
C VAL A 268 -16.06 8.11 -8.84
N LYS A 269 -17.14 8.12 -9.63
CA LYS A 269 -17.10 8.59 -11.04
C LYS A 269 -16.75 10.06 -11.15
N GLU A 270 -17.32 10.90 -10.29
CA GLU A 270 -16.98 12.33 -10.17
C GLU A 270 -15.53 12.54 -9.76
N ALA A 271 -14.94 11.62 -8.97
CA ALA A 271 -13.58 11.76 -8.48
C ALA A 271 -12.48 11.23 -9.40
N VAL A 272 -12.72 10.18 -10.19
CA VAL A 272 -11.68 9.52 -11.01
C VAL A 272 -12.01 9.51 -12.50
N VAL A 273 -13.24 9.10 -12.84
CA VAL A 273 -13.65 8.88 -14.24
C VAL A 273 -13.83 10.21 -14.99
N TYR A 274 -14.51 11.19 -14.38
CA TYR A 274 -14.82 12.46 -15.04
C TYR A 274 -13.58 13.35 -15.26
N PRO A 275 -12.60 13.47 -14.34
CA PRO A 275 -11.37 14.22 -14.62
C PRO A 275 -10.52 13.62 -15.74
N LEU A 276 -10.50 12.29 -15.88
CA LEU A 276 -9.78 11.62 -16.96
C LEU A 276 -10.52 11.74 -18.31
N LYS A 277 -11.87 11.70 -18.30
CA LYS A 277 -12.69 11.79 -19.52
C LYS A 277 -12.91 13.22 -20.02
N PHE A 278 -12.91 14.22 -19.12
CA PHE A 278 -13.24 15.61 -19.43
C PHE A 278 -12.23 16.61 -18.82
N PRO A 279 -10.91 16.43 -19.04
CA PRO A 279 -9.86 17.19 -18.34
C PRO A 279 -9.96 18.71 -18.50
N ASP A 280 -10.62 19.20 -19.55
CA ASP A 280 -10.78 20.63 -19.78
C ASP A 280 -11.57 21.39 -18.71
N PHE A 281 -12.46 20.69 -17.98
CA PHE A 281 -13.25 21.25 -16.88
C PHE A 281 -12.51 21.22 -15.54
N PHE A 282 -11.52 20.32 -15.38
CA PHE A 282 -10.88 20.02 -14.10
C PHE A 282 -9.56 20.79 -13.93
N LYS A 283 -9.68 22.13 -13.82
CA LYS A 283 -8.54 23.07 -13.78
C LYS A 283 -8.60 24.00 -12.56
N GLY A 284 -7.43 24.43 -12.08
CA GLY A 284 -7.31 25.43 -11.02
C GLY A 284 -7.81 24.91 -9.67
N ILE A 285 -8.96 25.42 -9.20
CA ILE A 285 -9.61 24.92 -7.97
C ILE A 285 -10.32 23.57 -8.23
N LEU A 286 -10.72 23.30 -9.48
CA LEU A 286 -11.39 22.06 -9.90
C LEU A 286 -10.40 20.95 -10.29
N MET A 287 -9.15 20.98 -9.80
CA MET A 287 -8.20 19.89 -10.05
C MET A 287 -8.72 18.56 -9.46
N PRO A 288 -8.43 17.41 -10.08
CA PRO A 288 -8.82 16.12 -9.53
C PRO A 288 -8.21 15.87 -8.15
N TRP A 289 -9.03 15.31 -7.25
CA TRP A 289 -8.56 14.78 -5.97
C TRP A 289 -7.46 13.73 -6.19
N LYS A 290 -6.45 13.72 -5.33
CA LYS A 290 -5.30 12.80 -5.41
C LYS A 290 -5.44 11.59 -4.50
N GLY A 291 -6.26 11.69 -3.45
CA GLY A 291 -6.49 10.61 -2.48
C GLY A 291 -7.98 10.43 -2.17
N LEU A 292 -8.47 9.19 -2.26
CA LEU A 292 -9.85 8.82 -1.92
C LEU A 292 -9.89 7.61 -1.00
N LEU A 293 -10.73 7.64 0.03
CA LEU A 293 -10.97 6.53 0.94
C LEU A 293 -12.37 5.91 0.73
N LEU A 294 -12.41 4.61 0.45
CA LEU A 294 -13.60 3.77 0.55
C LEU A 294 -13.60 3.10 1.94
N TYR A 295 -14.63 3.36 2.74
CA TYR A 295 -14.77 2.76 4.08
C TYR A 295 -16.16 2.19 4.29
N GLY A 296 -16.32 1.30 5.27
CA GLY A 296 -17.59 0.64 5.60
C GLY A 296 -17.38 -0.83 5.97
N PRO A 297 -18.47 -1.59 6.18
CA PRO A 297 -18.39 -2.99 6.61
C PRO A 297 -17.57 -3.89 5.64
N PRO A 298 -17.03 -5.02 6.12
CA PRO A 298 -16.49 -6.05 5.23
C PRO A 298 -17.61 -6.60 4.31
N GLY A 299 -17.24 -7.08 3.12
CA GLY A 299 -18.19 -7.71 2.19
C GLY A 299 -19.14 -6.76 1.44
N THR A 300 -18.99 -5.44 1.54
CA THR A 300 -19.82 -4.45 0.81
C THR A 300 -19.27 -4.05 -0.58
N GLY A 301 -18.25 -4.74 -1.09
CA GLY A 301 -17.77 -4.57 -2.47
C GLY A 301 -16.74 -3.45 -2.70
N LYS A 302 -16.10 -2.89 -1.65
CA LYS A 302 -15.04 -1.86 -1.75
C LYS A 302 -13.97 -2.20 -2.82
N THR A 303 -13.42 -3.41 -2.77
CA THR A 303 -12.41 -3.92 -3.72
C THR A 303 -12.98 -4.15 -5.15
N MET A 304 -14.28 -4.41 -5.29
CA MET A 304 -14.93 -4.48 -6.62
C MET A 304 -15.07 -3.08 -7.25
N ILE A 305 -15.41 -2.06 -6.45
CA ILE A 305 -15.43 -0.66 -6.91
C ILE A 305 -14.04 -0.25 -7.40
N ALA A 306 -12.98 -0.60 -6.66
CA ALA A 306 -11.61 -0.31 -7.08
C ALA A 306 -11.24 -0.95 -8.44
N LYS A 307 -11.64 -2.22 -8.66
CA LYS A 307 -11.46 -2.91 -9.95
C LYS A 307 -12.31 -2.30 -11.07
N ALA A 308 -13.53 -1.84 -10.78
CA ALA A 308 -14.36 -1.14 -11.76
C ALA A 308 -13.80 0.23 -12.17
N VAL A 309 -13.21 0.97 -11.23
CA VAL A 309 -12.45 2.20 -11.56
C VAL A 309 -11.31 1.88 -12.53
N ALA A 310 -10.50 0.85 -12.26
CA ALA A 310 -9.42 0.44 -13.14
C ALA A 310 -9.90 0.05 -14.56
N THR A 311 -10.95 -0.77 -14.62
CA THR A 311 -11.58 -1.28 -15.85
C THR A 311 -12.12 -0.16 -16.75
N GLU A 312 -12.66 0.90 -16.15
CA GLU A 312 -13.38 1.96 -16.86
C GLU A 312 -12.54 3.22 -17.12
N CYS A 313 -11.51 3.47 -16.32
CA CYS A 313 -10.58 4.58 -16.55
C CYS A 313 -9.46 4.25 -17.56
N ASN A 314 -9.21 2.98 -17.87
CA ASN A 314 -8.03 2.50 -18.61
C ASN A 314 -6.73 3.14 -18.07
N THR A 315 -6.42 2.86 -16.80
CA THR A 315 -5.21 3.32 -16.10
C THR A 315 -4.44 2.13 -15.56
N THR A 316 -3.10 2.18 -15.56
CA THR A 316 -2.28 1.13 -14.93
C THR A 316 -2.65 0.99 -13.46
N PHE A 317 -3.01 -0.22 -13.03
CA PHE A 317 -3.56 -0.48 -11.70
C PHE A 317 -2.53 -1.21 -10.81
N PHE A 318 -2.08 -0.54 -9.76
CA PHE A 318 -1.16 -1.11 -8.76
C PHE A 318 -2.01 -1.62 -7.59
N ASN A 319 -2.12 -2.93 -7.43
CA ASN A 319 -2.95 -3.56 -6.39
C ASN A 319 -2.09 -3.93 -5.18
N ILE A 320 -1.85 -2.97 -4.29
CA ILE A 320 -0.81 -3.06 -3.27
C ILE A 320 -1.41 -3.50 -1.92
N SER A 321 -0.90 -4.62 -1.41
CA SER A 321 -1.20 -5.14 -0.08
C SER A 321 -0.18 -4.65 0.95
N ALA A 322 -0.47 -4.77 2.24
CA ALA A 322 0.53 -4.54 3.29
C ALA A 322 1.76 -5.46 3.13
N SER A 323 1.52 -6.72 2.75
CA SER A 323 2.57 -7.70 2.43
C SER A 323 3.47 -7.30 1.26
N SER A 324 2.98 -6.49 0.31
CA SER A 324 3.74 -6.02 -0.84
C SER A 324 4.82 -4.99 -0.47
N ILE A 325 4.61 -4.22 0.61
CA ILE A 325 5.48 -3.10 1.01
C ILE A 325 6.24 -3.34 2.33
N VAL A 326 5.81 -4.30 3.16
CA VAL A 326 6.47 -4.61 4.44
C VAL A 326 7.59 -5.65 4.24
N SER A 327 8.82 -5.17 4.05
CA SER A 327 10.02 -6.01 4.04
C SER A 327 10.52 -6.34 5.46
N LYS A 328 11.16 -7.51 5.61
CA LYS A 328 11.94 -7.87 6.81
C LYS A 328 13.26 -7.09 6.91
N TRP A 329 13.76 -6.56 5.79
CA TRP A 329 15.04 -5.87 5.72
C TRP A 329 14.91 -4.40 6.10
N ARG A 330 15.80 -3.95 6.99
CA ARG A 330 15.78 -2.59 7.57
C ARG A 330 16.09 -1.52 6.52
N GLY A 331 15.04 -0.82 6.09
CA GLY A 331 15.11 0.28 5.12
C GLY A 331 14.53 -0.05 3.75
N ASP A 332 14.16 -1.30 3.48
CA ASP A 332 13.61 -1.64 2.16
C ASP A 332 12.13 -1.29 2.03
N SER A 333 11.35 -1.27 3.12
CA SER A 333 9.94 -0.85 3.08
C SER A 333 9.75 0.62 2.66
N GLU A 334 10.67 1.52 3.03
CA GLU A 334 10.65 2.92 2.57
C GLU A 334 11.14 3.04 1.12
N LYS A 335 12.12 2.24 0.69
CA LYS A 335 12.52 2.16 -0.73
C LYS A 335 11.38 1.63 -1.60
N LEU A 336 10.66 0.59 -1.17
CA LEU A 336 9.51 0.01 -1.87
C LEU A 336 8.40 1.06 -2.07
N VAL A 337 8.09 1.86 -1.05
CA VAL A 337 7.12 2.96 -1.17
C VAL A 337 7.60 4.05 -2.15
N ARG A 338 8.90 4.38 -2.17
CA ARG A 338 9.46 5.30 -3.20
C ARG A 338 9.32 4.74 -4.61
N VAL A 339 9.78 3.51 -4.81
CA VAL A 339 9.75 2.82 -6.11
C VAL A 339 8.33 2.63 -6.62
N LEU A 340 7.37 2.31 -5.74
CA LEU A 340 5.94 2.23 -6.08
C LEU A 340 5.42 3.54 -6.69
N PHE A 341 5.67 4.68 -6.03
CA PHE A 341 5.19 5.97 -6.54
C PHE A 341 6.00 6.46 -7.74
N GLU A 342 7.27 6.08 -7.87
CA GLU A 342 8.09 6.34 -9.05
C GLU A 342 7.59 5.58 -10.28
N LEU A 343 7.34 4.27 -10.15
CA LEU A 343 6.71 3.44 -11.20
C LEU A 343 5.31 3.95 -11.53
N ALA A 344 4.49 4.32 -10.54
CA ALA A 344 3.16 4.88 -10.80
C ALA A 344 3.21 6.19 -11.59
N ARG A 345 4.17 7.08 -11.31
CA ARG A 345 4.42 8.29 -12.13
C ARG A 345 4.93 7.93 -13.53
N TYR A 346 5.86 6.97 -13.63
CA TYR A 346 6.42 6.52 -14.91
C TYR A 346 5.36 5.90 -15.83
N HIS A 347 4.42 5.14 -15.29
CA HIS A 347 3.30 4.52 -16.03
C HIS A 347 2.04 5.39 -16.12
N ALA A 348 2.06 6.65 -15.66
CA ALA A 348 0.88 7.51 -15.62
C ALA A 348 0.18 7.64 -17.00
N PRO A 349 -1.17 7.62 -17.06
CA PRO A 349 -2.09 7.69 -15.92
C PRO A 349 -2.26 6.37 -15.15
N SER A 350 -2.16 6.45 -13.82
CA SER A 350 -2.04 5.30 -12.91
C SER A 350 -2.97 5.42 -11.70
N THR A 351 -3.55 4.30 -11.28
CA THR A 351 -4.30 4.18 -10.02
C THR A 351 -3.52 3.26 -9.07
N ILE A 352 -3.10 3.79 -7.92
CA ILE A 352 -2.59 2.98 -6.81
C ILE A 352 -3.77 2.62 -5.92
N PHE A 353 -4.05 1.32 -5.77
CA PHE A 353 -5.02 0.82 -4.82
C PHE A 353 -4.31 0.23 -3.59
N LEU A 354 -4.67 0.73 -2.41
CA LEU A 354 -4.23 0.21 -1.11
C LEU A 354 -5.44 -0.44 -0.43
N ASP A 355 -5.51 -1.78 -0.40
CA ASP A 355 -6.53 -2.47 0.40
C ASP A 355 -6.09 -2.61 1.86
N GLU A 356 -7.05 -2.77 2.77
CA GLU A 356 -6.85 -2.89 4.23
C GLU A 356 -5.90 -1.83 4.84
N LEU A 357 -6.08 -0.56 4.49
CA LEU A 357 -5.16 0.55 4.84
C LEU A 357 -4.85 0.64 6.35
N GLU A 358 -5.76 0.21 7.21
CA GLU A 358 -5.58 0.09 8.67
C GLU A 358 -4.31 -0.70 9.05
N SER A 359 -4.00 -1.77 8.33
CA SER A 359 -2.81 -2.61 8.56
C SER A 359 -1.49 -1.87 8.31
N ILE A 360 -1.51 -0.89 7.41
CA ILE A 360 -0.36 -0.07 7.01
C ILE A 360 -0.27 1.20 7.86
N MET A 361 -1.42 1.85 8.12
CA MET A 361 -1.51 3.24 8.62
C MET A 361 -2.33 3.41 9.92
N SER A 362 -2.44 2.36 10.73
CA SER A 362 -3.13 2.43 12.03
C SER A 362 -2.55 3.49 12.99
N HIS A 363 -3.43 4.17 13.73
CA HIS A 363 -3.14 4.91 14.95
C HIS A 363 -2.69 3.95 16.05
N ARG A 364 -1.50 4.22 16.58
CA ARG A 364 -0.81 3.44 17.63
C ARG A 364 -1.68 3.18 18.85
N THR A 365 -1.68 1.95 19.34
CA THR A 365 -1.87 1.68 20.78
C THR A 365 -0.80 2.43 21.57
N SER A 366 -1.14 2.87 22.79
CA SER A 366 -0.22 3.59 23.69
C SER A 366 1.02 2.80 24.09
N ASP A 367 0.95 1.47 24.00
CA ASP A 367 1.85 0.57 24.71
C ASP A 367 3.06 0.14 23.88
N GLY A 368 3.95 1.11 23.63
CA GLY A 368 5.40 0.93 23.50
C GLY A 368 5.98 0.18 22.28
N ALA A 369 5.24 -0.72 21.62
CA ALA A 369 5.83 -1.77 20.77
C ALA A 369 5.91 -1.47 19.27
N GLU A 370 5.43 -0.31 18.79
CA GLU A 370 5.33 -0.08 17.33
C GLU A 370 6.72 0.09 16.66
N HIS A 371 7.08 -0.90 15.83
CA HIS A 371 8.41 -1.11 15.29
C HIS A 371 8.89 0.03 14.38
N GLU A 372 10.17 0.41 14.51
CA GLU A 372 10.74 1.62 13.93
C GLU A 372 10.69 1.66 12.38
N ALA A 373 10.77 0.51 11.70
CA ALA A 373 10.63 0.44 10.23
C ALA A 373 9.20 0.76 9.77
N SER A 374 8.16 0.37 10.54
CA SER A 374 6.77 0.77 10.25
C SER A 374 6.64 2.30 10.33
N ARG A 375 7.24 2.94 11.35
CA ARG A 375 7.25 4.40 11.48
C ARG A 375 7.85 5.10 10.25
N ARG A 376 8.98 4.59 9.72
CA ARG A 376 9.61 5.13 8.51
C ARG A 376 8.76 4.93 7.27
N MET A 377 8.23 3.73 7.05
CA MET A 377 7.32 3.41 5.94
C MET A 377 6.06 4.30 5.96
N LYS A 378 5.42 4.44 7.14
CA LYS A 378 4.29 5.36 7.37
C LYS A 378 4.66 6.80 6.98
N THR A 379 5.85 7.26 7.38
CA THR A 379 6.36 8.62 7.09
C THR A 379 6.62 8.81 5.60
N GLU A 380 7.24 7.84 4.92
CA GLU A 380 7.53 7.91 3.49
C GLU A 380 6.26 7.92 2.63
N LEU A 381 5.23 7.14 3.00
CA LEU A 381 3.95 7.14 2.29
C LEU A 381 3.29 8.53 2.33
N LEU A 382 3.30 9.18 3.50
CA LEU A 382 2.80 10.54 3.67
C LEU A 382 3.58 11.56 2.82
N ILE A 383 4.91 11.41 2.72
CA ILE A 383 5.78 12.25 1.88
C ILE A 383 5.50 12.04 0.39
N GLN A 384 5.31 10.79 -0.06
CA GLN A 384 5.00 10.49 -1.46
C GLN A 384 3.62 11.01 -1.89
N MET A 385 2.61 10.92 -1.01
CA MET A 385 1.31 11.55 -1.22
C MET A 385 1.42 13.08 -1.30
N ASP A 386 2.17 13.72 -0.41
CA ASP A 386 2.46 15.16 -0.48
C ASP A 386 3.25 15.56 -1.74
N GLY A 387 3.88 14.60 -2.43
CA GLY A 387 4.48 14.78 -3.74
C GLY A 387 3.43 14.84 -4.85
N LEU A 388 2.43 13.96 -4.84
CA LEU A 388 1.36 13.89 -5.86
C LEU A 388 0.48 15.15 -5.93
N SER A 389 0.38 15.91 -4.84
CA SER A 389 -0.30 17.22 -4.81
C SER A 389 0.54 18.37 -5.38
N LYS A 390 1.84 18.16 -5.66
CA LYS A 390 2.77 19.20 -6.14
C LYS A 390 3.13 19.05 -7.61
N THR A 391 3.17 17.82 -8.12
CA THR A 391 3.35 17.53 -9.54
C THR A 391 2.01 17.45 -10.26
N SER A 392 2.00 17.71 -11.56
CA SER A 392 0.84 17.52 -12.44
C SER A 392 0.61 16.06 -12.84
N ASP A 393 1.25 15.09 -12.15
CA ASP A 393 1.22 13.69 -12.51
C ASP A 393 -0.20 13.12 -12.42
N HIS A 394 -0.64 12.38 -13.46
CA HIS A 394 -1.93 11.70 -13.47
C HIS A 394 -1.91 10.39 -12.65
N VAL A 395 -1.39 10.47 -11.43
CA VAL A 395 -1.43 9.39 -10.44
C VAL A 395 -2.53 9.69 -9.42
N PHE A 396 -3.34 8.68 -9.12
CA PHE A 396 -4.42 8.71 -8.16
C PHE A 396 -4.24 7.61 -7.12
N LEU A 397 -4.53 7.89 -5.84
CA LEU A 397 -4.50 6.91 -4.76
C LEU A 397 -5.91 6.61 -4.25
N LEU A 398 -6.30 5.34 -4.35
CA LEU A 398 -7.54 4.79 -3.83
C LEU A 398 -7.21 3.90 -2.63
N ALA A 399 -7.72 4.22 -1.46
CA ALA A 399 -7.61 3.37 -0.28
C ALA A 399 -8.94 2.67 0.01
N ALA A 400 -8.89 1.43 0.47
CA ALA A 400 -10.00 0.76 1.13
C ALA A 400 -9.67 0.49 2.61
N SER A 401 -10.69 0.54 3.46
CA SER A 401 -10.55 0.24 4.89
C SER A 401 -11.84 -0.36 5.47
N ASN A 402 -11.69 -1.28 6.43
CA ASN A 402 -12.78 -1.79 7.26
C ASN A 402 -12.82 -1.08 8.63
N LEU A 403 -11.70 -0.50 9.08
CA LEU A 403 -11.53 0.12 10.39
C LEU A 403 -11.13 1.61 10.29
N PRO A 404 -12.01 2.50 9.77
CA PRO A 404 -11.65 3.88 9.43
C PRO A 404 -11.33 4.77 10.65
N TRP A 405 -11.88 4.44 11.82
CA TRP A 405 -11.56 5.09 13.10
C TRP A 405 -10.14 4.77 13.60
N ASP A 406 -9.53 3.69 13.12
CA ASP A 406 -8.16 3.31 13.47
C ASP A 406 -7.13 3.95 12.51
N LEU A 407 -7.52 4.72 11.49
CA LEU A 407 -6.60 5.34 10.52
C LEU A 407 -5.97 6.63 11.04
N ASP A 408 -4.66 6.81 10.79
CA ASP A 408 -3.93 8.03 11.19
C ASP A 408 -4.55 9.30 10.59
N MET A 409 -4.86 10.29 11.43
CA MET A 409 -5.26 11.65 11.03
C MET A 409 -4.32 12.28 9.97
N ALA A 410 -3.03 11.92 9.97
CA ALA A 410 -2.08 12.33 8.94
C ALA A 410 -2.43 11.74 7.55
N MET A 411 -2.93 10.51 7.47
CA MET A 411 -3.47 9.91 6.24
C MET A 411 -4.84 10.46 5.90
N LEU A 412 -5.75 10.55 6.89
CA LEU A 412 -7.09 11.09 6.65
C LEU A 412 -7.04 12.49 6.03
N ARG A 413 -6.10 13.35 6.46
CA ARG A 413 -5.85 14.67 5.84
C ARG A 413 -5.49 14.62 4.34
N ARG A 414 -4.89 13.52 3.86
CA ARG A 414 -4.46 13.31 2.46
C ARG A 414 -5.44 12.48 1.64
N LEU A 415 -6.43 11.87 2.30
CA LEU A 415 -7.58 11.21 1.71
C LEU A 415 -8.72 12.22 1.66
N GLU A 416 -8.71 13.03 0.60
CA GLU A 416 -9.47 14.27 0.42
C GLU A 416 -10.98 14.02 0.30
N LYS A 417 -11.39 12.96 -0.42
CA LYS A 417 -12.77 12.48 -0.48
C LYS A 417 -12.88 11.15 0.28
N ARG A 418 -13.87 11.01 1.16
CA ARG A 418 -14.08 9.82 1.99
C ARG A 418 -15.52 9.33 1.85
N ILE A 419 -15.71 8.14 1.31
CA ILE A 419 -16.99 7.61 0.84
C ILE A 419 -17.36 6.35 1.62
N LEU A 420 -18.54 6.38 2.25
CA LEU A 420 -19.15 5.21 2.89
C LEU A 420 -19.69 4.25 1.83
N ILE A 421 -19.34 2.98 1.97
CA ILE A 421 -19.89 1.82 1.28
C ILE A 421 -20.63 0.98 2.33
N ASP A 422 -21.86 1.41 2.66
CA ASP A 422 -22.75 0.76 3.64
C ASP A 422 -23.29 -0.59 3.08
N LEU A 423 -24.11 -1.28 3.88
CA LEU A 423 -24.79 -2.52 3.50
C LEU A 423 -25.75 -2.31 2.31
N PRO A 424 -26.00 -3.35 1.49
CA PRO A 424 -26.89 -3.25 0.33
C PRO A 424 -28.36 -3.04 0.71
N ASP A 425 -29.00 -2.03 0.12
CA ASP A 425 -30.44 -1.78 0.15
C ASP A 425 -31.23 -2.98 -0.43
N THR A 426 -32.53 -3.10 -0.13
CA THR A 426 -33.39 -4.18 -0.66
C THR A 426 -33.25 -4.41 -2.19
N PRO A 427 -33.39 -3.41 -3.08
CA PRO A 427 -33.20 -3.62 -4.52
C PRO A 427 -31.75 -4.00 -4.90
N ALA A 428 -30.75 -3.63 -4.09
CA ALA A 428 -29.39 -4.10 -4.29
C ALA A 428 -29.23 -5.57 -3.87
N ARG A 429 -29.91 -6.02 -2.81
CA ARG A 429 -29.94 -7.43 -2.40
C ARG A 429 -30.63 -8.30 -3.45
N THR A 430 -31.75 -7.85 -4.02
CA THR A 430 -32.44 -8.50 -5.16
C THR A 430 -31.47 -8.76 -6.31
N ALA A 431 -30.78 -7.72 -6.77
CA ALA A 431 -29.80 -7.83 -7.87
C ALA A 431 -28.56 -8.70 -7.52
N ILE A 432 -28.17 -8.83 -6.25
CA ILE A 432 -27.10 -9.77 -5.84
C ILE A 432 -27.59 -11.22 -5.92
N PHE A 433 -28.84 -11.50 -5.54
CA PHE A 433 -29.42 -12.84 -5.72
C PHE A 433 -29.57 -13.18 -7.21
N GLU A 434 -30.09 -12.28 -8.04
CA GLU A 434 -30.17 -12.45 -9.50
C GLU A 434 -28.80 -12.75 -10.12
N ALA A 435 -27.74 -12.05 -9.70
CA ALA A 435 -26.38 -12.23 -10.19
C ALA A 435 -25.65 -13.48 -9.64
N HIS A 436 -26.23 -14.21 -8.68
CA HIS A 436 -25.63 -15.41 -8.07
C HIS A 436 -26.47 -16.68 -8.22
N LEU A 437 -27.78 -16.55 -8.43
CA LEU A 437 -28.72 -17.62 -8.76
C LEU A 437 -29.62 -17.19 -9.93
N PRO A 438 -29.08 -16.88 -11.13
CA PRO A 438 -29.89 -16.46 -12.28
C PRO A 438 -30.79 -17.60 -12.76
N GLN A 439 -32.09 -17.35 -12.91
CA GLN A 439 -33.07 -18.33 -13.42
C GLN A 439 -32.78 -18.79 -14.86
N ASN A 440 -32.08 -17.97 -15.66
CA ASN A 440 -31.69 -18.27 -17.04
C ASN A 440 -30.26 -18.82 -17.13
N SER A 441 -29.79 -19.56 -16.12
CA SER A 441 -28.49 -20.24 -16.15
C SER A 441 -28.48 -21.39 -17.17
N ASP A 442 -27.33 -21.63 -17.81
CA ASP A 442 -27.14 -22.83 -18.62
C ASP A 442 -27.28 -24.09 -17.75
N PRO A 443 -28.03 -25.13 -18.19
CA PRO A 443 -28.31 -26.33 -17.38
C PRO A 443 -27.07 -27.03 -16.83
N ASP A 444 -25.96 -27.02 -17.58
CA ASP A 444 -24.68 -27.62 -17.19
C ASP A 444 -23.99 -26.90 -16.01
N THR A 445 -24.34 -25.63 -15.78
CA THR A 445 -23.72 -24.79 -14.75
C THR A 445 -24.38 -25.02 -13.40
N LEU A 446 -25.63 -24.60 -13.24
CA LEU A 446 -26.44 -24.78 -12.05
C LEU A 446 -27.91 -24.59 -12.44
N PRO A 447 -28.76 -25.63 -12.41
CA PRO A 447 -30.19 -25.44 -12.63
C PRO A 447 -30.80 -24.70 -11.42
N VAL A 448 -31.57 -23.65 -11.71
CA VAL A 448 -32.26 -22.81 -10.71
C VAL A 448 -33.76 -22.84 -11.03
N GLY A 449 -34.59 -23.07 -10.02
CA GLY A 449 -36.06 -23.00 -10.18
C GLY A 449 -36.58 -21.57 -10.13
N GLU A 450 -37.90 -21.41 -10.16
CA GLU A 450 -38.52 -20.11 -9.87
C GLU A 450 -38.14 -19.67 -8.44
N LEU A 451 -37.59 -18.46 -8.32
CA LEU A 451 -37.16 -17.84 -7.06
C LEU A 451 -37.82 -16.47 -6.91
N ASP A 452 -38.30 -16.18 -5.71
CA ASP A 452 -38.82 -14.88 -5.32
C ASP A 452 -37.68 -14.03 -4.73
N TYR A 453 -36.96 -13.34 -5.61
CA TYR A 453 -35.80 -12.52 -5.23
C TYR A 453 -36.19 -11.33 -4.32
N GLU A 454 -37.41 -10.81 -4.40
CA GLU A 454 -37.87 -9.69 -3.57
C GLU A 454 -38.14 -10.17 -2.13
N LYS A 455 -38.84 -11.29 -1.95
CA LYS A 455 -38.99 -11.95 -0.65
C LYS A 455 -37.64 -12.33 -0.04
N LEU A 456 -36.71 -12.87 -0.84
CA LEU A 456 -35.36 -13.19 -0.37
C LEU A 456 -34.56 -11.95 0.04
N ALA A 457 -34.71 -10.83 -0.68
CA ALA A 457 -34.11 -9.55 -0.32
C ALA A 457 -34.71 -8.98 0.98
N LEU A 458 -36.01 -9.16 1.24
CA LEU A 458 -36.64 -8.78 2.51
C LEU A 458 -36.16 -9.66 3.67
N MET A 459 -36.05 -10.98 3.47
CA MET A 459 -35.57 -11.93 4.50
C MET A 459 -34.08 -11.77 4.86
N THR A 460 -33.29 -11.05 4.05
CA THR A 460 -31.84 -10.83 4.24
C THR A 460 -31.47 -9.40 4.63
N GLU A 461 -32.34 -8.69 5.36
CA GLU A 461 -31.99 -7.39 5.94
C GLU A 461 -30.74 -7.50 6.84
N GLY A 462 -29.80 -6.55 6.68
CA GLY A 462 -28.53 -6.51 7.40
C GLY A 462 -27.41 -7.41 6.83
N TYR A 463 -27.67 -8.22 5.80
CA TYR A 463 -26.64 -9.06 5.16
C TYR A 463 -25.70 -8.23 4.28
N SER A 464 -24.40 -8.54 4.30
CA SER A 464 -23.45 -8.02 3.31
C SER A 464 -23.54 -8.78 1.97
N GLY A 465 -22.94 -8.24 0.91
CA GLY A 465 -22.86 -8.95 -0.37
C GLY A 465 -22.12 -10.30 -0.28
N SER A 466 -21.11 -10.38 0.59
CA SER A 466 -20.45 -11.66 0.91
C SER A 466 -21.38 -12.66 1.61
N ASP A 467 -22.25 -12.19 2.51
CA ASP A 467 -23.19 -13.07 3.22
C ASP A 467 -24.27 -13.61 2.26
N ILE A 468 -24.80 -12.76 1.37
CA ILE A 468 -25.77 -13.19 0.34
C ILE A 468 -25.11 -14.20 -0.62
N LYS A 469 -23.85 -13.96 -1.02
CA LYS A 469 -23.08 -14.92 -1.82
C LYS A 469 -22.86 -16.25 -1.10
N LEU A 470 -22.67 -16.23 0.22
CA LEU A 470 -22.58 -17.44 1.03
C LEU A 470 -23.92 -18.18 1.11
N VAL A 471 -25.04 -17.48 1.30
CA VAL A 471 -26.40 -18.05 1.23
C VAL A 471 -26.64 -18.70 -0.14
N CYS A 472 -26.29 -18.04 -1.24
CA CYS A 472 -26.44 -18.59 -2.59
C CYS A 472 -25.62 -19.88 -2.79
N LYS A 473 -24.36 -19.89 -2.30
CA LYS A 473 -23.50 -21.09 -2.33
C LYS A 473 -24.07 -22.22 -1.47
N GLU A 474 -24.57 -21.91 -0.28
CA GLU A 474 -25.16 -22.87 0.65
C GLU A 474 -26.45 -23.49 0.08
N ALA A 475 -27.28 -22.67 -0.58
CA ALA A 475 -28.46 -23.15 -1.32
C ALA A 475 -28.07 -24.08 -2.48
N ALA A 476 -27.08 -23.70 -3.29
CA ALA A 476 -26.56 -24.53 -4.39
C ALA A 476 -25.95 -25.86 -3.92
N MET A 477 -25.41 -25.91 -2.68
CA MET A 477 -24.91 -27.15 -2.08
C MET A 477 -26.01 -28.09 -1.57
N ARG A 478 -27.24 -27.63 -1.35
CA ARG A 478 -28.31 -28.48 -0.77
C ARG A 478 -28.74 -29.64 -1.69
N PRO A 479 -29.01 -29.45 -2.99
CA PRO A 479 -29.20 -30.57 -3.94
C PRO A 479 -28.03 -31.57 -3.94
N ILE A 480 -26.80 -31.07 -3.85
CA ILE A 480 -25.57 -31.87 -3.90
C ILE A 480 -25.41 -32.71 -2.62
N ARG A 481 -25.77 -32.17 -1.44
CA ARG A 481 -25.76 -32.93 -0.18
C ARG A 481 -26.76 -34.08 -0.22
N LYS A 482 -28.02 -33.85 -0.65
CA LYS A 482 -29.01 -34.94 -0.83
C LYS A 482 -28.46 -36.08 -1.68
N PHE A 483 -27.72 -35.76 -2.75
CA PHE A 483 -27.08 -36.76 -3.61
C PHE A 483 -25.95 -37.53 -2.91
N PHE A 484 -25.09 -36.87 -2.12
CA PHE A 484 -24.07 -37.55 -1.33
C PHE A 484 -24.68 -38.39 -0.20
N ASP A 485 -25.67 -37.87 0.53
CA ASP A 485 -26.40 -38.61 1.58
C ASP A 485 -27.04 -39.89 1.00
N MET A 486 -27.56 -39.83 -0.23
CA MET A 486 -28.05 -40.99 -0.98
C MET A 486 -26.91 -41.94 -1.41
N PHE A 487 -25.80 -41.42 -1.93
CA PHE A 487 -24.67 -42.23 -2.39
C PHE A 487 -24.05 -43.02 -1.24
N ASP A 488 -23.72 -42.35 -0.14
CA ASP A 488 -23.12 -42.95 1.05
C ASP A 488 -24.01 -44.06 1.61
N ALA A 489 -25.33 -43.86 1.65
CA ALA A 489 -26.31 -44.85 2.08
C ALA A 489 -26.44 -46.09 1.18
N HIS A 490 -25.94 -46.06 -0.07
CA HIS A 490 -25.97 -47.19 -1.00
C HIS A 490 -24.60 -47.88 -1.18
N THR A 491 -23.56 -47.42 -0.46
CA THR A 491 -22.17 -47.92 -0.58
C THR A 491 -22.02 -49.42 -0.30
N GLU A 492 -22.92 -50.03 0.47
CA GLU A 492 -22.88 -51.47 0.78
C GLU A 492 -23.25 -52.40 -0.40
N ASN A 493 -23.66 -51.88 -1.56
CA ASN A 493 -24.07 -52.68 -2.74
C ASN A 493 -23.45 -52.20 -4.07
N LEU A 494 -22.31 -51.52 -4.03
CA LEU A 494 -21.89 -50.57 -5.09
C LEU A 494 -20.93 -51.13 -6.17
N ASP A 495 -21.00 -52.42 -6.51
CA ASP A 495 -20.24 -52.99 -7.64
C ASP A 495 -20.81 -52.63 -9.03
N ASN A 496 -22.08 -52.19 -9.10
CA ASN A 496 -22.81 -51.99 -10.37
C ASN A 496 -23.58 -50.66 -10.50
N PHE A 497 -23.38 -49.67 -9.62
CA PHE A 497 -23.98 -48.34 -9.82
C PHE A 497 -23.15 -47.54 -10.84
N THR A 498 -23.40 -47.79 -12.12
CA THR A 498 -22.59 -47.32 -13.24
C THR A 498 -22.48 -45.79 -13.28
N LEU A 499 -21.24 -45.29 -13.33
CA LEU A 499 -20.86 -43.86 -13.48
C LEU A 499 -21.36 -43.16 -14.76
N ASN A 500 -22.23 -43.81 -15.54
CA ASN A 500 -22.74 -43.38 -16.83
C ASN A 500 -24.22 -42.93 -16.79
N ALA A 501 -24.89 -43.00 -15.64
CA ALA A 501 -26.18 -42.34 -15.46
C ALA A 501 -25.95 -40.82 -15.40
N SER A 502 -26.58 -40.06 -16.29
CA SER A 502 -26.46 -38.60 -16.32
C SER A 502 -26.99 -37.99 -15.02
N ILE A 503 -26.09 -37.58 -14.11
CA ILE A 503 -26.44 -37.01 -12.81
C ILE A 503 -27.01 -35.60 -13.01
N GLN A 504 -28.29 -35.54 -13.36
CA GLN A 504 -29.05 -34.29 -13.43
C GLN A 504 -29.19 -33.73 -12.01
N ARG A 505 -28.54 -32.58 -11.77
CA ARG A 505 -28.63 -31.87 -10.49
C ARG A 505 -30.08 -31.42 -10.28
N GLU A 506 -30.66 -31.68 -9.10
CA GLU A 506 -31.97 -31.11 -8.77
C GLU A 506 -31.87 -29.57 -8.79
N PRO A 507 -32.80 -28.84 -9.42
CA PRO A 507 -32.78 -27.38 -9.45
C PRO A 507 -32.86 -26.80 -8.04
N VAL A 508 -32.09 -25.75 -7.77
CA VAL A 508 -32.16 -25.00 -6.50
C VAL A 508 -33.54 -24.36 -6.39
N ARG A 509 -34.31 -24.71 -5.35
CA ARG A 509 -35.66 -24.16 -5.12
C ARG A 509 -35.64 -23.07 -4.04
N GLN A 510 -36.70 -22.26 -4.01
CA GLN A 510 -36.94 -21.24 -2.99
C GLN A 510 -36.73 -21.78 -1.56
N ALA A 511 -37.22 -22.99 -1.26
CA ALA A 511 -37.06 -23.63 0.05
C ALA A 511 -35.60 -23.95 0.42
N ASP A 512 -34.74 -24.29 -0.55
CA ASP A 512 -33.31 -24.50 -0.30
C ASP A 512 -32.62 -23.17 0.06
N VAL A 513 -33.03 -22.06 -0.56
CA VAL A 513 -32.53 -20.71 -0.23
C VAL A 513 -33.03 -20.23 1.13
N GLU A 514 -34.32 -20.37 1.44
CA GLU A 514 -34.88 -19.98 2.75
C GLU A 514 -34.26 -20.79 3.91
N ALA A 515 -33.99 -22.08 3.69
CA ALA A 515 -33.25 -22.89 4.64
C ALA A 515 -31.76 -22.52 4.72
N ALA A 516 -31.14 -22.00 3.64
CA ALA A 516 -29.77 -21.46 3.66
C ALA A 516 -29.66 -20.11 4.36
N VAL A 517 -30.67 -19.24 4.26
CA VAL A 517 -30.82 -18.02 5.09
C VAL A 517 -30.97 -18.38 6.57
N THR A 518 -31.62 -19.50 6.88
CA THR A 518 -31.80 -19.96 8.27
C THR A 518 -30.51 -20.53 8.89
N SER A 519 -29.63 -21.16 8.09
CA SER A 519 -28.33 -21.68 8.56
C SER A 519 -27.20 -20.65 8.53
N THR A 520 -27.26 -19.65 7.66
CA THR A 520 -26.28 -18.56 7.56
C THR A 520 -26.62 -17.45 8.56
N ARG A 521 -25.62 -16.73 9.08
CA ARG A 521 -25.81 -15.53 9.91
C ARG A 521 -25.13 -14.32 9.23
N PRO A 522 -25.68 -13.11 9.34
CA PRO A 522 -25.05 -11.92 8.78
C PRO A 522 -23.72 -11.62 9.49
N SER A 523 -22.70 -11.21 8.72
CA SER A 523 -21.39 -10.84 9.26
C SER A 523 -21.36 -9.43 9.85
N ALA A 524 -22.34 -8.58 9.52
CA ALA A 524 -22.45 -7.21 10.01
C ALA A 524 -23.47 -7.08 11.17
N ASN A 525 -23.12 -6.31 12.18
CA ASN A 525 -24.00 -5.94 13.30
C ASN A 525 -24.54 -4.51 13.08
N GLN A 526 -25.82 -4.26 13.38
CA GLN A 526 -26.45 -2.93 13.25
C GLN A 526 -25.66 -1.84 14.00
N ALA A 527 -25.16 -2.13 15.21
CA ALA A 527 -24.34 -1.19 15.99
C ALA A 527 -23.01 -0.81 15.30
N LEU A 528 -22.49 -1.67 14.42
CA LEU A 528 -21.31 -1.36 13.61
C LEU A 528 -21.68 -0.44 12.43
N GLY A 529 -22.86 -0.63 11.83
CA GLY A 529 -23.42 0.26 10.81
C GLY A 529 -23.62 1.69 11.34
N GLU A 530 -24.17 1.85 12.54
CA GLU A 530 -24.27 3.16 13.20
C GLU A 530 -22.89 3.80 13.43
N ARG A 531 -21.89 3.03 13.89
CA ARG A 531 -20.52 3.52 14.07
C ARG A 531 -19.89 4.01 12.77
N TYR A 532 -20.13 3.34 11.64
CA TYR A 532 -19.67 3.82 10.32
C TYR A 532 -20.36 5.12 9.89
N ARG A 533 -21.65 5.31 10.20
CA ARG A 533 -22.38 6.54 9.88
C ARG A 533 -21.93 7.71 10.76
N GLN A 534 -21.82 7.51 12.07
CA GLN A 534 -21.29 8.51 13.00
C GLN A 534 -19.87 8.98 12.60
N TRP A 535 -18.99 8.06 12.24
CA TRP A 535 -17.67 8.40 11.69
C TRP A 535 -17.76 9.13 10.34
N GLY A 536 -18.76 8.80 9.52
CA GLY A 536 -19.06 9.50 8.27
C GLY A 536 -19.64 10.91 8.46
N ASP A 537 -20.35 11.17 9.54
CA ASP A 537 -20.85 12.50 9.88
C ASP A 537 -19.73 13.41 10.46
N GLU A 538 -18.75 12.83 11.15
CA GLU A 538 -17.57 13.55 11.68
C GLU A 538 -16.45 13.74 10.62
N PHE A 539 -16.17 12.71 9.82
CA PHE A 539 -15.01 12.65 8.92
C PHE A 539 -15.35 12.31 7.46
N GLY A 540 -16.58 11.97 7.13
CA GLY A 540 -16.96 11.60 5.76
C GLY A 540 -17.04 12.79 4.81
N SER A 541 -17.35 12.50 3.55
CA SER A 541 -17.71 13.52 2.57
C SER A 541 -19.18 13.38 2.19
N ALA A 542 -19.92 14.48 2.26
CA ALA A 542 -21.26 14.59 1.68
C ALA A 542 -21.27 14.26 0.17
#